data_AF-A0A653VYP1-F1
#
_entry.id   AF-A0A653VYP1-F1
#
_cell.length_a   1.000
_cell.length_b   1.000
_cell.length_c   1.000
_cell.angle_alpha   90.00
_cell.angle_beta   90.00
_cell.angle_gamma   90.00
#
_symmetry.space_group_name_H-M   'P 1'
#
loop_
_entity.id
_entity.type
_entity.pdbx_description
1 polymer ?
#
loop_
_entity_poly.entity_id
_entity_poly.type
_entity_poly.pdbx_seq_one_letter_code
_entity_poly.pdbx_strand_id
1 'polypeptide(L)'
;MADPDEGVTDDALIRTGVSRDRVPAAFEPLLADAVGLVGTVPGASLLLYGSVATGTTDPARSDLDLLSIGLSAERAEVLGQRLGARYADRCRSVDVVPVEAGTFAGEGDEAYGWRVLLRHYCLPLVGPTPDEVVPDLAPGYAADARAARGFNGDLAQHLDRWRTEVDDPTTSTGLLAVKVARKTLLALTGLVSVHDGTWTTDRAKAAGRWSGVEPAYAAELARLLGWSASARRPTGRRPEQRDLVRALGDDGVVGMVASRFGVLVGMWDEAAPQSAE
;
A
#
# COMPACT_ATOMS: atom_id res chain seq x y z
N MET A 1 -5.07 -11.91 16.48
CA MET A 1 -3.98 -11.04 16.97
C MET A 1 -4.58 -9.68 17.24
N ALA A 2 -4.47 -9.11 18.44
CA ALA A 2 -4.98 -7.76 18.69
C ALA A 2 -3.95 -6.74 18.22
N ASP A 3 -4.26 -6.01 17.16
CA ASP A 3 -3.53 -4.81 16.77
C ASP A 3 -4.20 -3.60 17.43
N PRO A 4 -3.53 -2.80 18.28
CA PRO A 4 -4.17 -1.62 18.85
C PRO A 4 -4.55 -0.60 17.77
N ASP A 5 -3.81 -0.58 16.66
CA ASP A 5 -3.93 0.41 15.60
C ASP A 5 -4.83 -0.03 14.45
N GLU A 6 -5.11 -1.32 14.30
CA GLU A 6 -6.00 -1.83 13.25
C GLU A 6 -6.86 -2.97 13.77
N GLY A 7 -7.91 -3.34 13.06
CA GLY A 7 -8.67 -4.53 13.40
C GLY A 7 -10.09 -4.48 12.86
N VAL A 8 -10.96 -5.19 13.56
CA VAL A 8 -12.35 -5.40 13.16
C VAL A 8 -13.25 -4.86 14.26
N THR A 9 -14.27 -4.09 13.89
CA THR A 9 -15.31 -3.63 14.84
C THR A 9 -16.29 -4.76 15.15
N ASP A 10 -17.18 -4.55 16.12
CA ASP A 10 -18.25 -5.50 16.44
C ASP A 10 -19.19 -5.76 15.25
N ASP A 11 -19.32 -4.78 14.34
CA ASP A 11 -20.10 -4.86 13.11
C ASP A 11 -19.30 -5.48 11.92
N ALA A 12 -18.18 -6.14 12.20
CA ALA A 12 -17.29 -6.73 11.20
C ALA A 12 -16.67 -5.73 10.19
N LEU A 13 -16.61 -4.44 10.55
CA LEU A 13 -16.02 -3.41 9.70
C LEU A 13 -14.53 -3.23 9.98
N ILE A 14 -13.80 -2.80 8.95
CA ILE A 14 -12.40 -2.38 9.08
C ILE A 14 -12.31 -1.21 10.06
N ARG A 15 -11.35 -1.31 10.99
CA ARG A 15 -10.91 -0.25 11.88
C ARG A 15 -9.44 0.01 11.64
N THR A 16 -9.05 1.28 11.53
CA THR A 16 -7.65 1.68 11.33
C THR A 16 -7.24 2.75 12.34
N GLY A 17 -5.94 3.02 12.35
CA GLY A 17 -5.30 3.96 13.26
C GLY A 17 -5.09 5.32 12.62
N VAL A 18 -5.70 5.60 11.47
CA VAL A 18 -5.59 6.90 10.81
C VAL A 18 -6.34 7.95 11.62
N SER A 19 -5.63 9.00 12.04
CA SER A 19 -6.24 10.12 12.76
C SER A 19 -5.36 11.35 12.66
N ARG A 20 -6.01 12.53 12.62
CA ARG A 20 -5.31 13.82 12.64
C ARG A 20 -4.42 13.97 13.89
N ASP A 21 -4.87 13.49 15.03
CA ASP A 21 -4.14 13.60 16.31
C ASP A 21 -2.87 12.74 16.36
N ARG A 22 -2.73 11.78 15.43
CA ARG A 22 -1.57 10.91 15.31
C ARG A 22 -0.52 11.45 14.35
N VAL A 23 -0.85 12.47 13.57
CA VAL A 23 0.10 13.11 12.65
C VAL A 23 1.18 13.81 13.47
N PRO A 24 2.47 13.46 13.33
CA PRO A 24 3.50 14.11 14.11
C PRO A 24 3.67 15.58 13.72
N ALA A 25 3.82 16.43 14.73
CA ALA A 25 3.98 17.89 14.56
C ALA A 25 5.11 18.27 13.59
N ALA A 26 6.14 17.42 13.45
CA ALA A 26 7.26 17.64 12.51
C ALA A 26 6.82 17.71 11.04
N PHE A 27 5.71 17.06 10.67
CA PHE A 27 5.17 17.06 9.30
C PHE A 27 4.22 18.24 9.02
N GLU A 28 3.77 18.96 10.04
CA GLU A 28 2.76 20.02 9.88
C GLU A 28 3.17 21.14 8.91
N PRO A 29 4.41 21.66 8.91
CA PRO A 29 4.81 22.68 7.94
C PRO A 29 4.75 22.17 6.49
N LEU A 30 5.13 20.91 6.27
CA LEU A 30 5.07 20.28 4.94
C LEU A 30 3.62 20.12 4.49
N LEU A 31 2.75 19.61 5.37
CA LEU A 31 1.32 19.45 5.09
C LEU A 31 0.64 20.79 4.80
N ALA A 32 0.96 21.84 5.55
CA ALA A 32 0.45 23.18 5.32
C ALA A 32 0.85 23.72 3.94
N ASP A 33 2.10 23.52 3.52
CA ASP A 33 2.57 23.90 2.18
C ASP A 33 1.85 23.08 1.09
N ALA A 34 1.68 21.78 1.29
CA ALA A 34 0.97 20.91 0.35
C ALA A 34 -0.49 21.35 0.18
N VAL A 35 -1.18 21.62 1.29
CA VAL A 35 -2.54 22.17 1.34
C VAL A 35 -2.62 23.51 0.62
N GLY A 36 -1.67 24.43 0.88
CA GLY A 36 -1.63 25.74 0.23
C GLY A 36 -1.44 25.65 -1.28
N LEU A 37 -0.64 24.70 -1.77
CA LEU A 37 -0.41 24.49 -3.20
C LEU A 37 -1.64 23.88 -3.88
N VAL A 38 -2.21 22.81 -3.31
CA VAL A 38 -3.36 22.12 -3.92
C VAL A 38 -4.65 22.92 -3.79
N GLY A 39 -4.85 23.64 -2.68
CA GLY A 39 -6.05 24.46 -2.44
C GLY A 39 -6.26 25.59 -3.46
N THR A 40 -5.24 25.91 -4.28
CA THR A 40 -5.38 26.85 -5.40
C THR A 40 -5.94 26.23 -6.68
N VAL A 41 -6.08 24.89 -6.73
CA VAL A 41 -6.57 24.15 -7.89
C VAL A 41 -8.05 23.81 -7.68
N PRO A 42 -8.98 24.42 -8.45
CA PRO A 42 -10.41 24.18 -8.27
C PRO A 42 -10.79 22.71 -8.45
N GLY A 43 -11.56 22.17 -7.50
CA GLY A 43 -12.04 20.79 -7.53
C GLY A 43 -11.01 19.72 -7.13
N ALA A 44 -9.75 20.10 -6.91
CA ALA A 44 -8.74 19.16 -6.47
C ALA A 44 -8.87 18.86 -4.97
N SER A 45 -8.70 17.60 -4.60
CA SER A 45 -8.66 17.12 -3.22
C SER A 45 -7.26 16.58 -2.91
N LEU A 46 -6.80 16.77 -1.68
CA LEU A 46 -5.57 16.18 -1.16
C LEU A 46 -5.85 15.44 0.13
N LEU A 47 -5.38 14.21 0.21
CA LEU A 47 -5.55 13.33 1.35
C LEU A 47 -4.20 12.77 1.79
N LEU A 48 -4.03 12.62 3.10
CA LEU A 48 -2.87 12.01 3.72
C LEU A 48 -3.16 10.54 4.01
N TYR A 49 -2.23 9.65 3.68
CA TYR A 49 -2.33 8.24 4.07
C TYR A 49 -0.98 7.69 4.55
N GLY A 50 -0.93 6.39 4.81
CA GLY A 50 0.30 5.69 5.15
C GLY A 50 0.82 6.02 6.55
N SER A 51 2.12 5.83 6.75
CA SER A 51 2.74 5.80 8.09
C SER A 51 2.66 7.12 8.87
N VAL A 52 2.54 8.25 8.17
CA VAL A 52 2.37 9.57 8.79
C VAL A 52 0.93 9.74 9.29
N ALA A 53 -0.07 9.26 8.53
CA ALA A 53 -1.48 9.31 8.91
C ALA A 53 -1.78 8.45 10.15
N THR A 54 -1.03 7.35 10.33
CA THR A 54 -1.19 6.42 11.45
C THR A 54 -0.28 6.73 12.65
N GLY A 55 0.65 7.69 12.52
CA GLY A 55 1.61 8.05 13.57
C GLY A 55 2.72 7.02 13.81
N THR A 56 2.89 6.03 12.92
CA THR A 56 3.92 4.97 13.04
C THR A 56 5.23 5.35 12.37
N THR A 57 5.43 6.64 12.08
CA THR A 57 6.52 7.17 11.27
C THR A 57 7.77 7.47 12.12
N ASP A 58 8.95 7.21 11.55
CA ASP A 58 10.22 7.80 11.97
C ASP A 58 10.49 8.98 11.02
N PRO A 59 10.36 10.26 11.45
CA PRO A 59 10.39 11.42 10.55
C PRO A 59 11.58 11.41 9.57
N ALA A 60 12.78 11.06 10.04
CA ALA A 60 13.98 11.05 9.19
C ALA A 60 14.06 9.87 8.19
N ARG A 61 13.09 8.95 8.21
CA ARG A 61 13.16 7.67 7.47
C ARG A 61 11.89 7.27 6.74
N SER A 62 10.79 7.95 7.02
CA SER A 62 9.52 7.67 6.40
C SER A 62 9.29 8.54 5.17
N ASP A 63 8.46 8.00 4.29
CA ASP A 63 7.91 8.73 3.16
C ASP A 63 6.67 9.48 3.66
N LEU A 64 6.38 10.61 3.04
CA LEU A 64 5.08 11.23 3.13
C LEU A 64 4.25 10.79 1.92
N ASP A 65 3.22 9.99 2.19
CA ASP A 65 2.32 9.45 1.18
C ASP A 65 1.05 10.32 1.09
N LEU A 66 0.83 10.93 -0.08
CA LEU A 66 -0.32 11.77 -0.37
C LEU A 66 -1.11 11.20 -1.54
N LEU A 67 -2.44 11.25 -1.46
CA LEU A 67 -3.34 10.92 -2.54
C LEU A 67 -4.04 12.19 -2.99
N SER A 68 -4.05 12.46 -4.30
CA SER A 68 -4.76 13.60 -4.87
C SER A 68 -5.85 13.15 -5.82
N ILE A 69 -7.03 13.77 -5.72
CA ILE A 69 -8.12 13.56 -6.69
C ILE A 69 -8.34 14.85 -7.47
N GLY A 70 -8.43 14.77 -8.79
CA GLY A 70 -8.60 15.95 -9.66
C GLY A 70 -7.32 16.75 -9.92
N LEU A 71 -6.15 16.24 -9.50
CA LEU A 71 -4.85 16.77 -9.88
C LEU A 71 -4.26 15.93 -11.02
N SER A 72 -3.71 16.57 -12.06
CA SER A 72 -3.05 15.84 -13.14
C SER A 72 -1.77 15.16 -12.64
N ALA A 73 -1.37 14.06 -13.30
CA ALA A 73 -0.16 13.33 -12.92
C ALA A 73 1.10 14.19 -12.95
N GLU A 74 1.25 15.03 -13.98
CA GLU A 74 2.36 15.99 -14.08
C GLU A 74 2.40 16.95 -12.88
N ARG A 75 1.24 17.49 -12.47
CA ARG A 75 1.17 18.42 -11.32
C ARG A 75 1.44 17.71 -9.99
N ALA A 76 0.94 16.49 -9.83
CA ALA A 76 1.21 15.66 -8.65
C ALA A 76 2.72 15.35 -8.53
N GLU A 77 3.37 14.98 -9.63
CA GLU A 77 4.80 14.74 -9.68
C GLU A 77 5.61 15.99 -9.32
N VAL A 78 5.31 17.12 -9.96
CA VAL A 78 5.97 18.41 -9.67
C VAL A 78 5.77 18.82 -8.21
N LEU A 79 4.58 18.59 -7.64
CA LEU A 79 4.29 18.85 -6.24
C LEU A 79 5.16 17.99 -5.31
N GLY A 80 5.21 16.67 -5.57
CA GLY A 80 6.04 15.73 -4.81
C GLY A 80 7.52 16.09 -4.85
N GLN A 81 8.06 16.35 -6.04
CA GLN A 81 9.46 16.77 -6.21
C GLN A 81 9.77 18.08 -5.47
N ARG A 82 8.89 19.09 -5.59
CA ARG A 82 9.08 20.39 -4.94
C ARG A 82 9.06 20.26 -3.41
N LEU A 83 8.09 19.55 -2.85
CA LEU A 83 7.98 19.34 -1.42
C LEU A 83 9.14 18.48 -0.90
N GLY A 84 9.47 17.39 -1.60
CA GLY A 84 10.60 16.52 -1.28
C GLY A 84 11.93 17.28 -1.25
N ALA A 85 12.18 18.16 -2.23
CA ALA A 85 13.40 18.97 -2.23
C ALA A 85 13.43 19.99 -1.08
N ARG A 86 12.30 20.63 -0.77
CA ARG A 86 12.19 21.64 0.30
C ARG A 86 12.31 21.03 1.69
N TYR A 87 11.86 19.80 1.86
CA TYR A 87 11.75 19.11 3.15
C TYR A 87 12.58 17.84 3.23
N ALA A 88 13.68 17.77 2.47
CA ALA A 88 14.60 16.63 2.42
C ALA A 88 15.26 16.31 3.78
N ASP A 89 15.26 17.25 4.72
CA ASP A 89 15.72 17.08 6.10
C ASP A 89 14.67 16.47 7.04
N ARG A 90 13.39 16.43 6.62
CA ARG A 90 12.24 16.03 7.45
C ARG A 90 11.55 14.75 7.02
N CYS A 91 11.74 14.32 5.78
CA CYS A 91 11.20 13.08 5.24
C CYS A 91 12.10 12.53 4.13
N ARG A 92 12.02 11.22 3.89
CA ARG A 92 12.85 10.56 2.85
C ARG A 92 12.37 10.90 1.44
N SER A 93 11.06 10.85 1.21
CA SER A 93 10.41 11.24 -0.03
C SER A 93 9.04 11.83 0.27
N VAL A 94 8.50 12.57 -0.71
CA VAL A 94 7.10 12.97 -0.75
C VAL A 94 6.52 12.40 -2.03
N ASP A 95 5.61 11.46 -1.86
CA ASP A 95 4.98 10.74 -2.97
C ASP A 95 3.52 11.20 -3.07
N VAL A 96 3.15 11.77 -4.22
CA VAL A 96 1.79 12.24 -4.49
C VAL A 96 1.20 11.37 -5.58
N VAL A 97 0.22 10.54 -5.22
CA VAL A 97 -0.47 9.64 -6.14
C VAL A 97 -1.69 10.36 -6.72
N PRO A 98 -1.69 10.69 -8.03
CA PRO A 98 -2.87 11.19 -8.71
C PRO A 98 -3.87 10.05 -8.93
N VAL A 99 -5.13 10.29 -8.59
CA VAL A 99 -6.24 9.35 -8.83
C VAL A 99 -7.37 10.09 -9.51
N GLU A 100 -7.96 9.47 -10.53
CA GLU A 100 -9.11 10.01 -11.24
C GLU A 100 -10.40 9.60 -10.51
N ALA A 101 -11.44 10.43 -10.56
CA ALA A 101 -12.71 10.12 -9.91
C ALA A 101 -13.34 8.81 -10.45
N GLY A 102 -13.11 8.49 -11.73
CA GLY A 102 -13.57 7.26 -12.36
C GLY A 102 -12.98 5.98 -11.74
N THR A 103 -11.80 6.06 -11.10
CA THR A 103 -11.15 4.92 -10.43
C THR A 103 -12.01 4.33 -9.29
N PHE A 104 -12.88 5.14 -8.69
CA PHE A 104 -13.77 4.70 -7.62
C PHE A 104 -15.10 4.13 -8.14
N ALA A 105 -15.36 4.15 -9.44
CA ALA A 105 -16.62 3.72 -10.01
C ALA A 105 -16.65 2.21 -10.32
N GLY A 106 -17.84 1.60 -10.23
CA GLY A 106 -18.07 0.21 -10.60
C GLY A 106 -17.90 -0.81 -9.47
N GLU A 107 -18.29 -2.04 -9.77
CA GLU A 107 -18.37 -3.16 -8.80
C GLU A 107 -17.10 -4.02 -8.72
N GLY A 108 -16.12 -3.78 -9.60
CA GLY A 108 -14.86 -4.53 -9.63
C GLY A 108 -14.07 -4.41 -8.32
N ASP A 109 -13.24 -5.41 -8.05
CA ASP A 109 -12.46 -5.47 -6.82
C ASP A 109 -11.45 -4.32 -6.71
N GLU A 110 -10.85 -3.88 -7.82
CA GLU A 110 -9.95 -2.71 -7.81
C GLU A 110 -10.66 -1.45 -7.31
N ALA A 111 -11.81 -1.11 -7.92
CA ALA A 111 -12.60 0.04 -7.50
C ALA A 111 -13.09 -0.10 -6.05
N TYR A 112 -13.47 -1.31 -5.63
CA TYR A 112 -13.80 -1.60 -4.23
C TYR A 112 -12.61 -1.33 -3.30
N GLY A 113 -11.40 -1.80 -3.65
CA GLY A 113 -10.17 -1.57 -2.90
C GLY A 113 -9.83 -0.08 -2.76
N TRP A 114 -9.99 0.70 -3.83
CA TRP A 114 -9.83 2.15 -3.78
C TRP A 114 -10.81 2.84 -2.85
N ARG A 115 -12.09 2.40 -2.82
CA ARG A 115 -13.08 2.93 -1.89
C ARG A 115 -12.76 2.54 -0.43
N VAL A 116 -12.26 1.33 -0.19
CA VAL A 116 -11.78 0.89 1.13
C VAL A 116 -10.59 1.75 1.58
N LEU A 117 -9.60 1.97 0.71
CA LEU A 117 -8.45 2.85 0.98
C LEU A 117 -8.93 4.25 1.35
N LEU A 118 -9.78 4.84 0.50
CA LEU A 118 -10.27 6.20 0.67
C LEU A 118 -11.03 6.37 1.99
N ARG A 119 -11.86 5.39 2.37
CA ARG A 119 -12.67 5.48 3.58
C ARG A 119 -11.89 5.25 4.86
N HIS A 120 -10.96 4.29 4.85
CA HIS A 120 -10.34 3.79 6.08
C HIS A 120 -8.90 4.22 6.27
N TYR A 121 -8.19 4.62 5.22
CA TYR A 121 -6.75 4.90 5.29
C TYR A 121 -6.36 6.31 4.90
N CYS A 122 -7.31 7.12 4.41
CA CYS A 122 -7.06 8.48 3.99
C CYS A 122 -7.64 9.48 4.99
N LEU A 123 -6.85 10.48 5.34
CA LEU A 123 -7.26 11.66 6.09
C LEU A 123 -7.38 12.84 5.13
N PRO A 124 -8.58 13.38 4.88
CA PRO A 124 -8.76 14.56 4.04
C PRO A 124 -8.01 15.77 4.60
N LEU A 125 -7.26 16.48 3.76
CA LEU A 125 -6.50 17.68 4.13
C LEU A 125 -7.11 18.97 3.55
N VAL A 126 -7.48 18.94 2.26
CA VAL A 126 -8.09 20.08 1.55
C VAL A 126 -8.89 19.60 0.34
N GLY A 127 -9.85 20.41 -0.10
CA GLY A 127 -10.71 20.16 -1.24
C GLY A 127 -12.02 19.45 -0.87
N PRO A 128 -12.80 19.03 -1.87
CA PRO A 128 -13.97 18.19 -1.67
C PRO A 128 -13.65 16.95 -0.81
N THR A 129 -14.57 16.61 0.07
CA THR A 129 -14.48 15.42 0.93
C THR A 129 -14.66 14.14 0.11
N PRO A 130 -14.17 12.98 0.59
CA PRO A 130 -14.44 11.68 -0.05
C PRO A 130 -15.91 11.45 -0.41
N ASP A 131 -16.84 11.81 0.49
CA ASP A 131 -18.28 11.64 0.30
C ASP A 131 -18.85 12.58 -0.79
N GLU A 132 -18.18 13.71 -1.08
CA GLU A 132 -18.55 14.62 -2.18
C GLU A 132 -17.98 14.17 -3.53
N VAL A 133 -16.83 13.48 -3.53
CA VAL A 133 -16.13 13.06 -4.75
C VAL A 133 -16.57 11.70 -5.25
N VAL A 134 -16.93 10.80 -4.33
CA VAL A 134 -17.33 9.43 -4.65
C VAL A 134 -18.80 9.24 -4.28
N PRO A 135 -19.71 9.21 -5.26
CA PRO A 135 -21.12 8.91 -5.01
C PRO A 135 -21.28 7.58 -4.29
N ASP A 136 -22.22 7.53 -3.35
CA ASP A 136 -22.59 6.32 -2.59
C ASP A 136 -21.40 5.67 -1.84
N LEU A 137 -20.38 6.45 -1.46
CA LEU A 137 -19.29 5.96 -0.62
C LEU A 137 -19.85 5.44 0.71
N ALA A 138 -19.66 4.15 0.97
CA ALA A 138 -20.18 3.53 2.17
C ALA A 138 -19.52 4.11 3.44
N PRO A 139 -20.26 4.21 4.57
CA PRO A 139 -19.73 4.74 5.82
C PRO A 139 -18.65 3.84 6.46
N GLY A 140 -18.56 2.60 6.00
CA GLY A 140 -17.56 1.62 6.39
C GLY A 140 -17.57 0.43 5.42
N TYR A 141 -16.53 -0.40 5.51
CA TYR A 141 -16.33 -1.55 4.64
C TYR A 141 -15.98 -2.76 5.50
N ALA A 142 -16.47 -3.93 5.10
CA ALA A 142 -16.23 -5.17 5.82
C ALA A 142 -14.75 -5.56 5.78
N ALA A 143 -14.25 -6.11 6.90
CA ALA A 143 -12.91 -6.69 6.99
C ALA A 143 -12.91 -8.12 6.42
N ASP A 144 -13.09 -8.24 5.11
CA ASP A 144 -13.35 -9.52 4.44
C ASP A 144 -12.41 -9.79 3.27
N ALA A 145 -12.67 -10.91 2.58
CA ALA A 145 -11.91 -11.32 1.40
C ALA A 145 -12.05 -10.32 0.24
N ARG A 146 -13.19 -9.63 0.07
CA ARG A 146 -13.35 -8.62 -0.99
C ARG A 146 -12.46 -7.42 -0.74
N ALA A 147 -12.37 -6.95 0.50
CA ALA A 147 -11.45 -5.88 0.87
C ALA A 147 -9.98 -6.28 0.67
N ALA A 148 -9.58 -7.46 1.14
CA ALA A 148 -8.22 -7.97 0.95
C ALA A 148 -7.87 -8.12 -0.54
N ARG A 149 -8.79 -8.67 -1.34
CA ARG A 149 -8.65 -8.80 -2.80
C ARG A 149 -8.60 -7.45 -3.50
N GLY A 150 -9.37 -6.46 -3.06
CA GLY A 150 -9.31 -5.11 -3.64
C GLY A 150 -7.94 -4.45 -3.52
N PHE A 151 -7.15 -4.76 -2.49
CA PHE A 151 -5.78 -4.24 -2.36
C PHE A 151 -4.72 -5.03 -3.12
N ASN A 152 -4.91 -6.34 -3.28
CA ASN A 152 -3.81 -7.25 -3.64
C ASN A 152 -4.19 -8.36 -4.64
N GLY A 153 -5.36 -8.29 -5.26
CA GLY A 153 -5.82 -9.32 -6.21
C GLY A 153 -5.03 -9.35 -7.52
N ASP A 154 -4.23 -8.33 -7.79
CA ASP A 154 -3.23 -8.23 -8.87
C ASP A 154 -1.90 -8.96 -8.58
N LEU A 155 -1.76 -9.62 -7.43
CA LEU A 155 -0.48 -10.24 -7.03
C LEU A 155 0.04 -11.25 -8.06
N ALA A 156 -0.84 -12.04 -8.70
CA ALA A 156 -0.43 -12.99 -9.72
C ALA A 156 0.20 -12.29 -10.95
N GLN A 157 -0.44 -11.23 -11.45
CA GLN A 157 0.07 -10.43 -12.56
C GLN A 157 1.42 -9.78 -12.23
N HIS A 158 1.62 -9.38 -10.97
CA HIS A 158 2.89 -8.89 -10.49
C HIS A 158 3.98 -9.98 -10.47
N LEU A 159 3.65 -11.18 -9.98
CA LEU A 159 4.57 -12.31 -9.94
C LEU A 159 5.07 -12.65 -11.34
N ASP A 160 4.18 -12.73 -12.34
CA ASP A 160 4.56 -13.04 -13.73
C ASP A 160 5.47 -11.97 -14.33
N ARG A 161 5.16 -10.69 -14.09
CA ARG A 161 6.03 -9.58 -14.50
C ARG A 161 7.41 -9.66 -13.85
N TRP A 162 7.49 -9.89 -12.54
CA TRP A 162 8.79 -9.96 -11.86
C TRP A 162 9.65 -11.14 -12.29
N ARG A 163 9.03 -12.27 -12.65
CA ARG A 163 9.73 -13.42 -13.26
C ARG A 163 10.36 -13.06 -14.61
N THR A 164 9.76 -12.13 -15.34
CA THR A 164 10.34 -11.63 -16.59
C THR A 164 11.42 -10.57 -16.30
N GLU A 165 11.15 -9.64 -15.38
CA GLU A 165 12.08 -8.56 -15.03
C GLU A 165 13.39 -9.05 -14.40
N VAL A 166 13.39 -10.18 -13.68
CA VAL A 166 14.58 -10.70 -12.98
C VAL A 166 15.68 -11.21 -13.93
N ASP A 167 15.30 -11.57 -15.16
CA ASP A 167 16.20 -12.04 -16.22
C ASP A 167 16.66 -10.88 -17.13
N ASP A 168 16.05 -9.71 -17.02
CA ASP A 168 16.45 -8.52 -17.78
C ASP A 168 17.74 -7.92 -17.19
N PRO A 169 18.85 -7.86 -17.97
CA PRO A 169 20.13 -7.34 -17.50
C PRO A 169 20.11 -5.84 -17.16
N THR A 170 19.09 -5.10 -17.60
CA THR A 170 18.91 -3.67 -17.28
C THR A 170 18.20 -3.46 -15.93
N THR A 171 17.58 -4.50 -15.38
CA THR A 171 16.84 -4.43 -14.13
C THR A 171 17.78 -4.43 -12.92
N SER A 172 17.65 -3.41 -12.07
CA SER A 172 18.34 -3.39 -10.78
C SER A 172 17.75 -4.43 -9.83
N THR A 173 18.50 -5.50 -9.55
CA THR A 173 18.11 -6.56 -8.60
C THR A 173 17.68 -6.00 -7.24
N GLY A 174 18.39 -5.00 -6.73
CA GLY A 174 18.09 -4.39 -5.44
C GLY A 174 16.72 -3.69 -5.44
N LEU A 175 16.42 -2.92 -6.48
CA LEU A 175 15.13 -2.24 -6.61
C LEU A 175 13.99 -3.23 -6.84
N LEU A 176 14.19 -4.24 -7.69
CA LEU A 176 13.19 -5.28 -7.92
C LEU A 176 12.89 -6.06 -6.65
N ALA A 177 13.90 -6.46 -5.88
CA ALA A 177 13.71 -7.16 -4.61
C ALA A 177 12.90 -6.35 -3.59
N VAL A 178 13.09 -5.02 -3.52
CA VAL A 178 12.28 -4.14 -2.67
C VAL A 178 10.82 -4.13 -3.13
N LYS A 179 10.58 -4.00 -4.45
CA LYS A 179 9.22 -4.00 -5.03
C LYS A 179 8.49 -5.32 -4.73
N VAL A 180 9.15 -6.45 -5.06
CA VAL A 180 8.67 -7.82 -4.79
C VAL A 180 8.33 -7.97 -3.32
N ALA A 181 9.25 -7.63 -2.42
CA ALA A 181 9.05 -7.77 -0.99
C ALA A 181 7.87 -6.93 -0.47
N ARG A 182 7.79 -5.64 -0.84
CA ARG A 182 6.73 -4.74 -0.35
C ARG A 182 5.33 -5.19 -0.77
N LYS A 183 5.15 -5.60 -2.04
CA LYS A 183 3.86 -6.05 -2.57
C LYS A 183 3.49 -7.44 -2.06
N THR A 184 4.44 -8.39 -2.03
CA THR A 184 4.20 -9.73 -1.47
C THR A 184 3.81 -9.66 0.01
N LEU A 185 4.54 -8.86 0.81
CA LEU A 185 4.23 -8.69 2.22
C LEU A 185 2.91 -7.96 2.44
N LEU A 186 2.52 -7.02 1.57
CA LEU A 186 1.21 -6.37 1.66
C LEU A 186 0.07 -7.38 1.37
N ALA A 187 0.24 -8.24 0.36
CA ALA A 187 -0.73 -9.30 0.11
C ALA A 187 -0.81 -10.30 1.29
N LEU A 188 0.32 -10.59 1.92
CA LEU A 188 0.37 -11.43 3.12
C LEU A 188 -0.45 -10.85 4.28
N THR A 189 -0.54 -9.53 4.43
CA THR A 189 -1.39 -8.93 5.47
C THR A 189 -2.88 -9.17 5.19
N GLY A 190 -3.30 -9.06 3.93
CA GLY A 190 -4.66 -9.42 3.52
C GLY A 190 -4.97 -10.90 3.75
N LEU A 191 -4.02 -11.78 3.40
CA LEU A 191 -4.12 -13.22 3.64
C LEU A 191 -4.29 -13.55 5.13
N VAL A 192 -3.45 -12.97 6.00
CA VAL A 192 -3.56 -13.14 7.46
C VAL A 192 -4.88 -12.58 7.99
N SER A 193 -5.31 -11.41 7.49
CA SER A 193 -6.57 -10.77 7.89
C SER A 193 -7.75 -11.71 7.66
N VAL A 194 -7.86 -12.27 6.46
CA VAL A 194 -8.93 -13.21 6.11
C VAL A 194 -8.80 -14.53 6.88
N HIS A 195 -7.60 -15.11 6.93
CA HIS A 195 -7.37 -16.40 7.61
C HIS A 195 -7.71 -16.35 9.10
N ASP A 196 -7.32 -15.29 9.81
CA ASP A 196 -7.51 -15.16 11.26
C ASP A 196 -8.81 -14.46 11.64
N GLY A 197 -9.64 -14.01 10.67
CA GLY A 197 -10.85 -13.22 10.94
C GLY A 197 -10.53 -11.89 11.64
N THR A 198 -9.46 -11.22 11.21
CA THR A 198 -8.94 -9.96 11.77
C THR A 198 -8.69 -8.96 10.64
N TRP A 199 -8.09 -7.82 10.94
CA TRP A 199 -7.60 -6.89 9.93
C TRP A 199 -6.25 -6.29 10.32
N THR A 200 -5.29 -6.30 9.39
CA THR A 200 -3.99 -5.65 9.56
C THR A 200 -3.32 -5.33 8.21
N THR A 201 -2.48 -4.30 8.20
CA THR A 201 -1.53 -3.91 7.16
C THR A 201 -0.08 -3.92 7.68
N ASP A 202 0.14 -4.35 8.93
CA ASP A 202 1.48 -4.54 9.47
C ASP A 202 2.12 -5.80 8.90
N ARG A 203 3.02 -5.55 7.94
CA ARG A 203 3.80 -6.57 7.22
C ARG A 203 4.63 -7.46 8.15
N ALA A 204 5.18 -6.92 9.24
CA ALA A 204 6.02 -7.68 10.16
C ALA A 204 5.19 -8.60 11.04
N LYS A 205 4.05 -8.10 11.56
CA LYS A 205 3.07 -8.91 12.29
C LYS A 205 2.52 -10.04 11.41
N ALA A 206 2.10 -9.73 10.18
CA ALA A 206 1.58 -10.72 9.25
C ALA A 206 2.63 -11.80 8.89
N ALA A 207 3.87 -11.39 8.58
CA ALA A 207 4.96 -12.33 8.32
C ALA A 207 5.28 -13.23 9.52
N GLY A 208 5.31 -12.67 10.74
CA GLY A 208 5.50 -13.45 11.96
C GLY A 208 4.37 -14.44 12.20
N ARG A 209 3.12 -14.01 12.00
CA ARG A 209 1.93 -14.87 12.14
C ARG A 209 1.92 -16.02 11.13
N TRP A 210 2.18 -15.72 9.86
CA TRP A 210 2.19 -16.71 8.79
C TRP A 210 3.37 -17.68 8.90
N SER A 211 4.51 -17.24 9.44
CA SER A 211 5.63 -18.13 9.77
C SER A 211 5.23 -19.24 10.76
N GLY A 212 4.21 -19.02 11.59
CA GLY A 212 3.63 -20.07 12.43
C GLY A 212 2.65 -21.00 11.70
N VAL A 213 2.01 -20.53 10.62
CA VAL A 213 1.12 -21.32 9.76
C VAL A 213 1.94 -22.21 8.81
N GLU A 214 2.95 -21.63 8.18
CA GLU A 214 3.86 -22.32 7.25
C GLU A 214 5.34 -22.15 7.66
N PRO A 215 5.82 -22.91 8.66
CA PRO A 215 7.18 -22.78 9.19
C PRO A 215 8.29 -22.98 8.15
N ALA A 216 8.00 -23.74 7.08
CA ALA A 216 8.94 -23.99 5.99
C ALA A 216 9.38 -22.70 5.26
N TYR A 217 8.58 -21.63 5.31
CA TYR A 217 8.85 -20.35 4.64
C TYR A 217 9.27 -19.22 5.60
N ALA A 218 9.45 -19.52 6.90
CA ALA A 218 9.72 -18.49 7.91
C ALA A 218 11.00 -17.69 7.63
N ALA A 219 12.06 -18.37 7.16
CA ALA A 219 13.33 -17.72 6.84
C ALA A 219 13.22 -16.82 5.61
N GLU A 220 12.44 -17.24 4.61
CA GLU A 220 12.16 -16.49 3.39
C GLU A 220 11.29 -15.27 3.68
N LEU A 221 10.27 -15.39 4.53
CA LEU A 221 9.45 -14.26 4.97
C LEU A 221 10.30 -13.22 5.74
N ALA A 222 11.20 -13.68 6.61
CA ALA A 222 12.16 -12.79 7.27
C ALA A 222 13.11 -12.10 6.27
N ARG A 223 13.49 -12.81 5.19
CA ARG A 223 14.30 -12.22 4.10
C ARG A 223 13.53 -11.14 3.36
N LEU A 224 12.25 -11.35 3.03
CA LEU A 224 11.39 -10.31 2.41
C LEU A 224 11.27 -9.08 3.32
N LEU A 225 11.11 -9.26 4.64
CA LEU A 225 11.11 -8.14 5.58
C LEU A 225 12.42 -7.35 5.51
N GLY A 226 13.56 -8.05 5.48
CA GLY A 226 14.87 -7.45 5.29
C GLY A 226 14.95 -6.63 4.00
N TRP A 227 14.56 -7.20 2.86
CA TRP A 227 14.55 -6.51 1.56
C TRP A 227 13.65 -5.27 1.57
N SER A 228 12.44 -5.36 2.14
CA SER A 228 11.52 -4.22 2.24
C SER A 228 12.11 -3.04 3.03
N ALA A 229 13.00 -3.34 3.98
CA ALA A 229 13.69 -2.37 4.82
C ALA A 229 15.02 -1.88 4.24
N SER A 230 15.64 -2.59 3.28
CA SER A 230 16.91 -2.18 2.65
C SER A 230 16.81 -0.84 1.91
N ALA A 231 15.61 -0.44 1.46
CA ALA A 231 15.36 0.92 0.96
C ALA A 231 15.52 2.01 2.04
N ARG A 232 15.44 1.64 3.33
CA ARG A 232 15.61 2.53 4.50
C ARG A 232 17.01 2.43 5.13
N ARG A 233 17.78 1.37 4.83
CA ARG A 233 19.13 1.14 5.39
C ARG A 233 20.05 0.49 4.34
N PRO A 234 20.95 1.27 3.69
CA PRO A 234 21.93 0.73 2.74
C PRO A 234 22.96 -0.23 3.34
N THR A 235 22.99 -0.37 4.67
CA THR A 235 23.99 -1.14 5.43
C THR A 235 23.63 -2.62 5.64
N GLY A 236 22.44 -3.06 5.21
CA GLY A 236 22.07 -4.48 5.22
C GLY A 236 22.67 -5.27 4.06
N ARG A 237 22.67 -6.61 4.17
CA ARG A 237 23.04 -7.50 3.04
C ARG A 237 22.16 -7.16 1.85
N ARG A 238 22.80 -6.73 0.75
CA ARG A 238 22.06 -6.38 -0.48
C ARG A 238 21.37 -7.63 -1.03
N PRO A 239 20.15 -7.50 -1.58
CA PRO A 239 19.50 -8.61 -2.26
C PRO A 239 20.40 -9.13 -3.39
N GLU A 240 20.70 -10.42 -3.35
CA GLU A 240 21.44 -11.11 -4.41
C GLU A 240 20.46 -11.69 -5.44
N GLN A 241 20.83 -11.66 -6.73
CA GLN A 241 19.95 -12.12 -7.82
C GLN A 241 19.51 -13.58 -7.62
N ARG A 242 20.42 -14.44 -7.15
CA ARG A 242 20.12 -15.84 -6.82
C ARG A 242 19.03 -15.98 -5.76
N ASP A 243 19.05 -15.14 -4.73
CA ASP A 243 18.03 -15.18 -3.68
C ASP A 243 16.67 -14.69 -4.20
N LEU A 244 16.68 -13.68 -5.07
CA LEU A 244 15.48 -13.15 -5.73
C LEU A 244 14.84 -14.17 -6.67
N VAL A 245 15.64 -14.80 -7.53
CA VAL A 245 15.17 -15.89 -8.43
C VAL A 245 14.56 -17.03 -7.61
N ARG A 246 15.19 -17.44 -6.51
CA ARG A 246 14.63 -18.46 -5.62
C ARG A 246 13.30 -18.02 -5.00
N ALA A 247 13.16 -16.75 -4.61
CA ALA A 247 11.92 -16.24 -4.02
C ALA A 247 10.76 -16.23 -5.02
N LEU A 248 11.05 -15.99 -6.31
CA LEU A 248 10.09 -15.91 -7.42
C LEU A 248 9.77 -17.27 -8.07
N GLY A 249 10.56 -18.31 -7.80
CA GLY A 249 10.30 -19.67 -8.29
C GLY A 249 8.92 -20.20 -7.86
N ASP A 250 8.44 -21.26 -8.51
CA ASP A 250 7.11 -21.83 -8.24
C ASP A 250 6.94 -22.27 -6.77
N ASP A 251 7.96 -22.92 -6.21
CA ASP A 251 8.02 -23.29 -4.79
C ASP A 251 8.59 -22.17 -3.90
N GLY A 252 8.86 -21.00 -4.48
CA GLY A 252 9.40 -19.84 -3.78
C GLY A 252 8.35 -19.17 -2.89
N VAL A 253 8.83 -18.38 -1.92
CA VAL A 253 7.94 -17.70 -0.95
C VAL A 253 6.91 -16.78 -1.61
N VAL A 254 7.24 -16.15 -2.75
CA VAL A 254 6.30 -15.27 -3.45
C VAL A 254 5.22 -16.11 -4.14
N GLY A 255 5.61 -17.22 -4.78
CA GLY A 255 4.68 -18.20 -5.35
C GLY A 255 3.75 -18.81 -4.31
N MET A 256 4.29 -19.15 -3.13
CA MET A 256 3.48 -19.61 -1.99
C MET A 256 2.45 -18.57 -1.57
N VAL A 257 2.85 -17.32 -1.33
CA VAL A 257 1.91 -16.27 -0.92
C VAL A 257 0.84 -16.05 -1.98
N ALA A 258 1.22 -16.01 -3.26
CA ALA A 258 0.27 -15.89 -4.36
C ALA A 258 -0.72 -17.08 -4.41
N SER A 259 -0.23 -18.31 -4.31
CA SER A 259 -1.08 -19.50 -4.28
C SER A 259 -2.08 -19.47 -3.12
N ARG A 260 -1.62 -19.17 -1.90
CA ARG A 260 -2.48 -19.11 -0.72
C ARG A 260 -3.48 -17.96 -0.78
N PHE A 261 -3.06 -16.81 -1.28
CA PHE A 261 -3.94 -15.67 -1.52
C PHE A 261 -5.04 -16.03 -2.52
N GLY A 262 -4.69 -16.69 -3.63
CA GLY A 262 -5.66 -17.13 -4.63
C GLY A 262 -6.70 -18.11 -4.06
N VAL A 263 -6.29 -19.02 -3.18
CA VAL A 263 -7.20 -20.01 -2.55
C VAL A 263 -8.11 -19.38 -1.48
N LEU A 264 -7.55 -18.55 -0.59
CA LEU A 264 -8.29 -18.04 0.59
C LEU A 264 -8.99 -16.70 0.35
N VAL A 265 -8.48 -15.88 -0.56
CA VAL A 265 -8.96 -14.52 -0.81
C VAL A 265 -9.52 -14.35 -2.22
N GLY A 266 -8.90 -15.03 -3.21
CA GLY A 266 -9.17 -14.87 -4.64
C GLY A 266 -8.25 -13.82 -5.27
N MET A 267 -8.00 -13.98 -6.58
CA MET A 267 -7.30 -12.98 -7.40
C MET A 267 -8.32 -12.11 -8.14
N TRP A 268 -7.90 -10.97 -8.68
CA TRP A 268 -8.73 -10.25 -9.65
C TRP A 268 -9.00 -11.16 -10.85
N ASP A 269 -10.25 -11.24 -11.28
CA ASP A 269 -10.59 -11.96 -12.50
C ASP A 269 -9.87 -11.31 -13.69
N GLU A 270 -9.16 -12.10 -14.50
CA GLU A 270 -8.51 -11.60 -15.74
C GLU A 270 -9.51 -11.12 -16.81
N ALA A 271 -10.82 -11.24 -16.56
CA ALA A 271 -11.88 -10.96 -17.52
C ALA A 271 -12.83 -9.86 -17.04
N ALA A 272 -12.38 -8.61 -17.15
CA ALA A 272 -13.24 -7.55 -17.66
C ALA A 272 -12.37 -6.63 -18.53
N PRO A 273 -12.59 -6.55 -19.86
CA PRO A 273 -11.94 -5.52 -20.66
C PRO A 273 -12.35 -4.18 -20.06
N GLN A 274 -11.37 -3.41 -19.58
CA GLN A 274 -11.54 -1.98 -19.38
C GLN A 274 -11.99 -1.45 -20.73
N SER A 275 -13.24 -1.03 -20.80
CA SER A 275 -13.77 -0.35 -21.97
C SER A 275 -12.94 0.91 -22.12
N ALA A 276 -12.17 0.98 -23.20
CA ALA A 276 -11.51 2.20 -23.62
C ALA A 276 -12.59 3.21 -23.98
N GLU A 277 -12.67 4.29 -23.22
CA GLU A 277 -13.14 5.60 -23.68
C GLU A 277 -12.07 6.64 -23.34
#